data_AF-A0A484ZNP9-F1
#
_entry.id   AF-A0A484ZNP9-F1
#
_cell.length_a   1.000
_cell.length_b   1.000
_cell.length_c   1.000
_cell.angle_alpha   90.00
_cell.angle_beta   90.00
_cell.angle_gamma   90.00
#
_symmetry.space_group_name_H-M   'P 1'
#
loop_
_entity.id
_entity.type
_entity.pdbx_description
1 polymer ?
#
loop_
_entity_poly.entity_id
_entity_poly.type
_entity_poly.pdbx_seq_one_letter_code
_entity_poly.pdbx_strand_id
1 'polypeptide(L)'
;MAESKSYFPKILFDNVDIAVIDLMGKIYSGGGMDGHVMGRAPTPFVEPIATIRPDRIAVLDLHEQSGGNATGMGWADYCTQRLYNKIDLPETYPNVITSRLARDGFIPVIMPSDKQAIQVAIKTCIILDGRTEARIVRMANTLHIGEIYISENMLDDARANNNIEILTEPSQFILMKKITLRISANGKEKYSLINQ
;
A
#
# COMPACT_ATOMS: atom_id res chain seq x y z
N MET A 1 -14.68 12.11 -16.94
CA MET A 1 -14.40 11.32 -15.72
C MET A 1 -14.03 9.87 -16.01
N ALA A 2 -14.73 9.17 -16.91
CA ALA A 2 -14.40 7.78 -17.27
C ALA A 2 -12.99 7.61 -17.86
N GLU A 3 -12.57 8.51 -18.76
CA GLU A 3 -11.21 8.47 -19.37
C GLU A 3 -10.07 8.78 -18.39
N SER A 4 -10.32 9.46 -17.27
CA SER A 4 -9.26 9.76 -16.29
C SER A 4 -8.99 8.56 -15.37
N LYS A 5 -9.99 7.70 -15.13
CA LYS A 5 -9.88 6.51 -14.26
C LYS A 5 -9.00 5.40 -14.84
N SER A 6 -8.72 5.41 -16.15
CA SER A 6 -7.84 4.43 -16.81
C SER A 6 -6.35 4.74 -16.66
N TYR A 7 -5.99 5.99 -16.34
CA TYR A 7 -4.60 6.40 -16.15
C TYR A 7 -4.09 6.24 -14.73
N PHE A 8 -4.97 5.95 -13.76
CA PHE A 8 -4.53 5.71 -12.40
C PHE A 8 -3.73 4.42 -12.30
N PRO A 9 -2.59 4.42 -11.58
CA PRO A 9 -1.91 3.20 -11.20
C PRO A 9 -2.88 2.29 -10.44
N LYS A 10 -2.95 1.00 -10.81
CA LYS A 10 -3.77 0.01 -10.09
C LYS A 10 -2.98 -1.26 -9.84
N ILE A 11 -3.22 -1.88 -8.71
CA ILE A 11 -2.74 -3.23 -8.43
C ILE A 11 -3.59 -4.18 -9.26
N LEU A 12 -2.95 -4.97 -10.13
CA LEU A 12 -3.63 -5.84 -11.11
C LEU A 12 -4.07 -7.19 -10.52
N PHE A 13 -4.53 -7.16 -9.27
CA PHE A 13 -5.12 -8.29 -8.56
C PHE A 13 -6.44 -7.86 -7.93
N ASP A 14 -7.40 -8.77 -7.84
CA ASP A 14 -8.71 -8.47 -7.25
C ASP A 14 -8.77 -8.89 -5.78
N ASN A 15 -8.21 -10.05 -5.43
CA ASN A 15 -8.25 -10.61 -4.08
C ASN A 15 -6.91 -10.40 -3.38
N VAL A 16 -6.72 -9.26 -2.72
CA VAL A 16 -5.55 -9.01 -1.87
C VAL A 16 -6.04 -8.88 -0.43
N ASP A 17 -5.56 -9.75 0.44
CA ASP A 17 -6.00 -9.79 1.83
C ASP A 17 -5.12 -8.87 2.71
N ILE A 18 -3.83 -8.78 2.39
CA ILE A 18 -2.86 -7.98 3.15
C ILE A 18 -2.05 -7.09 2.22
N ALA A 19 -1.85 -5.84 2.60
CA ALA A 19 -0.91 -4.94 1.95
C ALA A 19 0.17 -4.44 2.90
N VAL A 20 1.43 -4.57 2.50
CA VAL A 20 2.60 -4.09 3.23
C VAL A 20 3.22 -2.92 2.47
N ILE A 21 3.37 -1.79 3.14
CA ILE A 21 3.92 -0.56 2.58
C ILE A 21 5.26 -0.29 3.26
N ASP A 22 6.35 -0.28 2.49
CA ASP A 22 7.67 -0.05 3.08
C ASP A 22 7.82 1.35 3.64
N LEU A 23 7.32 2.34 2.90
CA LEU A 23 7.51 3.75 3.22
C LEU A 23 6.23 4.54 2.91
N MET A 24 5.66 5.20 3.92
CA MET A 24 4.62 6.21 3.72
C MET A 24 5.20 7.62 3.83
N GLY A 25 4.45 8.62 3.39
CA GLY A 25 4.85 10.01 3.55
C GLY A 25 4.19 10.96 2.57
N LYS A 26 4.11 12.24 2.92
CA LYS A 26 3.44 13.27 2.11
C LYS A 26 4.03 13.44 0.71
N ILE A 27 5.28 13.04 0.53
CA ILE A 27 5.95 13.01 -0.76
C ILE A 27 5.28 12.05 -1.76
N TYR A 28 4.60 11.02 -1.28
CA TYR A 28 3.94 10.03 -2.14
C TYR A 28 2.46 10.34 -2.39
N SER A 29 1.79 10.97 -1.43
CA SER A 29 0.37 11.36 -1.50
C SER A 29 0.08 12.41 -0.44
N GLY A 30 -0.88 13.31 -0.66
CA GLY A 30 -1.27 14.32 0.32
C GLY A 30 -1.66 13.74 1.69
N GLY A 31 -2.21 12.51 1.70
CA GLY A 31 -2.53 11.74 2.90
C GLY A 31 -1.49 10.68 3.25
N GLY A 32 -0.24 10.80 2.83
CA GLY A 32 0.84 9.84 3.14
C GLY A 32 0.80 8.53 2.33
N MET A 33 -0.40 8.09 1.94
CA MET A 33 -0.68 6.96 1.06
C MET A 33 -1.82 7.30 0.10
N ASP A 34 -1.84 6.74 -1.11
CA ASP A 34 -2.94 6.92 -2.06
C ASP A 34 -4.07 5.92 -1.80
N GLY A 35 -5.22 6.44 -1.36
CA GLY A 35 -6.43 5.66 -1.16
C GLY A 35 -6.97 4.98 -2.42
N HIS A 36 -6.73 5.55 -3.61
CA HIS A 36 -7.11 4.94 -4.87
C HIS A 36 -6.28 3.71 -5.23
N VAL A 37 -5.09 3.56 -4.64
CA VAL A 37 -4.26 2.36 -4.77
C VAL A 37 -4.67 1.33 -3.72
N MET A 38 -4.99 1.78 -2.51
CA MET A 38 -5.29 0.91 -1.36
C MET A 38 -6.76 0.46 -1.28
N GLY A 39 -7.62 0.96 -2.17
CA GLY A 39 -9.04 0.63 -2.15
C GLY A 39 -9.79 1.21 -0.95
N ARG A 40 -9.28 2.31 -0.38
CA ARG A 40 -9.89 2.96 0.77
C ARG A 40 -9.97 4.47 0.52
N ALA A 41 -11.09 5.09 0.87
CA ALA A 41 -11.31 6.52 0.65
C ALA A 41 -11.56 7.26 1.97
N PRO A 42 -10.94 8.44 2.19
CA PRO A 42 -11.03 9.20 3.46
C PRO A 42 -12.44 9.62 3.82
N THR A 43 -13.35 9.60 2.85
CA THR A 43 -14.75 9.97 3.04
C THR A 43 -15.64 8.93 2.38
N PRO A 44 -16.86 8.72 2.89
CA PRO A 44 -17.84 7.86 2.25
C PRO A 44 -18.35 8.41 0.91
N PHE A 45 -17.99 9.64 0.54
CA PHE A 45 -18.42 10.31 -0.70
C PHE A 45 -17.52 10.04 -1.89
N VAL A 46 -16.38 9.38 -1.68
CA VAL A 46 -15.42 9.03 -2.74
C VAL A 46 -15.33 7.52 -2.81
N GLU A 47 -15.62 6.97 -3.99
CA GLU A 47 -15.35 5.56 -4.24
C GLU A 47 -13.91 5.38 -4.75
N PRO A 48 -13.10 4.53 -4.10
CA PRO A 48 -11.77 4.18 -4.58
C PRO A 48 -11.81 3.59 -5.99
N ILE A 49 -10.77 3.87 -6.77
CA ILE A 49 -10.60 3.31 -8.13
C ILE A 49 -9.96 1.91 -8.09
N ALA A 50 -9.26 1.58 -6.99
CA ALA A 50 -8.59 0.30 -6.80
C ALA A 50 -9.57 -0.87 -6.83
N THR A 51 -9.07 -1.99 -7.36
CA THR A 51 -9.72 -3.30 -7.34
C THR A 51 -9.50 -4.04 -6.03
N ILE A 52 -8.43 -3.70 -5.29
CA ILE A 52 -8.12 -4.32 -4.01
C ILE A 52 -8.85 -3.62 -2.86
N ARG A 53 -9.08 -4.33 -1.76
CA ARG A 53 -9.43 -3.75 -0.46
C ARG A 53 -8.87 -4.65 0.65
N PRO A 54 -7.59 -4.47 1.02
CA PRO A 54 -6.94 -5.33 2.01
C PRO A 54 -7.67 -5.29 3.36
N ASP A 55 -7.84 -6.48 3.96
CA ASP A 55 -8.31 -6.63 5.34
C ASP A 55 -7.30 -6.02 6.31
N ARG A 56 -6.00 -6.28 6.08
CA ARG A 56 -4.90 -5.71 6.88
C ARG A 56 -3.94 -4.88 6.06
N ILE A 57 -3.56 -3.73 6.62
CA ILE A 57 -2.49 -2.88 6.09
C ILE A 57 -1.39 -2.74 7.15
N ALA A 58 -0.16 -3.04 6.76
CA ALA A 58 1.03 -2.81 7.57
C ALA A 58 1.93 -1.75 6.92
N VAL A 59 2.34 -0.73 7.66
CA VAL A 59 3.26 0.31 7.17
C VAL A 59 4.56 0.28 7.95
N LEU A 60 5.68 0.12 7.25
CA LEU A 60 6.95 -0.22 7.88
C LEU A 60 7.78 0.99 8.27
N ASP A 61 7.63 2.13 7.60
CA ASP A 61 8.41 3.32 7.91
C ASP A 61 7.77 4.62 7.38
N LEU A 62 8.25 5.76 7.89
CA LEU A 62 7.91 7.11 7.43
C LEU A 62 9.10 7.73 6.70
N HIS A 63 8.84 8.31 5.53
CA HIS A 63 9.85 9.00 4.74
C HIS A 63 10.34 10.25 5.47
N GLU A 64 11.66 10.44 5.54
CA GLU A 64 12.29 11.55 6.28
C GLU A 64 11.82 12.93 5.79
N GLN A 65 11.68 13.09 4.46
CA GLN A 65 11.16 14.32 3.85
C GLN A 65 9.70 14.64 4.21
N SER A 66 8.98 13.76 4.92
CA SER A 66 7.67 14.10 5.48
C SER A 66 7.77 15.01 6.71
N GLY A 67 8.98 15.24 7.25
CA GLY A 67 9.19 16.10 8.41
C GLY A 67 8.45 15.61 9.66
N GLY A 68 8.32 14.29 9.82
CA GLY A 68 7.54 13.67 10.89
C GLY A 68 6.02 13.72 10.71
N ASN A 69 5.52 14.34 9.63
CA ASN A 69 4.10 14.34 9.32
C ASN A 69 3.62 12.96 8.85
N ALA A 70 2.92 12.25 9.72
CA ALA A 70 2.37 10.93 9.46
C ALA A 70 0.87 10.95 9.14
N THR A 71 0.39 12.04 8.52
CA THR A 71 -1.00 12.09 8.02
C THR A 71 -1.28 10.86 7.16
N GLY A 72 -2.33 10.14 7.51
CA GLY A 72 -2.77 8.91 6.86
C GLY A 72 -2.14 7.62 7.41
N MET A 73 -1.42 7.67 8.52
CA MET A 73 -1.00 6.45 9.21
C MET A 73 -2.21 5.67 9.76
N GLY A 74 -3.31 6.35 10.09
CA GLY A 74 -4.52 5.72 10.64
C GLY A 74 -5.28 4.84 9.65
N TRP A 75 -4.82 4.77 8.40
CA TRP A 75 -5.26 3.77 7.43
C TRP A 75 -4.65 2.39 7.67
N ALA A 76 -3.52 2.34 8.38
CA ALA A 76 -2.83 1.10 8.70
C ALA A 76 -3.43 0.45 9.95
N ASP A 77 -3.45 -0.88 9.95
CA ASP A 77 -3.77 -1.69 11.14
C ASP A 77 -2.52 -1.83 12.02
N TYR A 78 -1.35 -1.95 11.38
CA TYR A 78 -0.06 -2.14 12.04
C TYR A 78 0.99 -1.17 11.52
N CYS A 79 1.84 -0.68 12.41
CA CYS A 79 3.06 0.04 12.05
C CYS A 79 4.26 -0.51 12.81
N THR A 80 5.47 -0.11 12.41
CA THR A 80 6.67 -0.48 13.18
C THR A 80 7.01 0.59 14.22
N GLN A 81 7.78 0.20 15.24
CA GLN A 81 8.39 1.12 16.18
C GLN A 81 9.25 2.17 15.48
N ARG A 82 9.92 1.80 14.37
CA ARG A 82 10.73 2.69 13.55
C ARG A 82 9.89 3.82 12.94
N LEU A 83 8.74 3.48 12.35
CA LEU A 83 7.78 4.48 11.86
C LEU A 83 7.32 5.37 13.00
N TYR A 84 6.86 4.76 14.11
CA TYR A 84 6.30 5.50 15.24
C TYR A 84 7.27 6.53 15.82
N ASN A 85 8.54 6.17 15.96
CA ASN A 85 9.57 7.06 16.49
C ASN A 85 9.86 8.27 15.59
N LYS A 86 9.47 8.24 14.31
CA LYS A 86 9.61 9.37 13.38
C LYS A 86 8.41 10.31 13.39
N ILE A 87 7.31 9.96 14.05
CA ILE A 87 6.10 10.77 14.04
C ILE A 87 6.31 12.03 14.87
N ASP A 88 6.01 13.17 14.27
CA ASP A 88 5.85 14.45 14.94
C ASP A 88 4.34 14.78 14.98
N LEU A 89 3.75 14.71 16.19
CA LEU A 89 2.34 14.99 16.40
C LEU A 89 1.99 16.47 16.19
N PRO A 90 2.79 17.45 16.67
CA PRO A 90 2.67 18.85 16.26
C PRO A 90 2.61 19.08 14.74
N GLU A 91 3.33 18.30 13.93
CA GLU A 91 3.22 18.38 12.46
C GLU A 91 1.99 17.62 11.90
N THR A 92 1.62 16.51 12.51
CA THR A 92 0.54 15.64 12.02
C THR A 92 -0.85 16.17 12.38
N TYR A 93 -1.08 16.56 13.63
CA TYR A 93 -2.42 16.88 14.15
C TYR A 93 -3.08 18.10 13.50
N PRO A 94 -2.39 19.23 13.27
CA PRO A 94 -2.99 20.35 12.57
C PRO A 94 -3.53 19.96 11.18
N ASN A 95 -2.85 19.06 10.47
CA ASN A 95 -3.25 18.61 9.14
C ASN A 95 -4.52 17.75 9.17
N VAL A 96 -4.64 16.82 10.11
CA VAL A 96 -5.84 15.97 10.22
C VAL A 96 -7.05 16.73 10.79
N ILE A 97 -6.81 17.76 11.62
CA ILE A 97 -7.86 18.64 12.16
C ILE A 97 -8.39 19.57 11.07
N THR A 98 -7.49 20.26 10.35
CA THR A 98 -7.88 21.23 9.31
C THR A 98 -8.52 20.56 8.09
N SER A 99 -8.09 19.35 7.75
CA SER A 99 -8.73 18.52 6.71
C SER A 99 -10.02 17.84 7.18
N ARG A 100 -10.34 17.87 8.48
CA ARG A 100 -11.47 17.17 9.13
C ARG A 100 -11.40 15.64 9.03
N LEU A 101 -10.21 15.10 8.79
CA LEU A 101 -9.94 13.66 8.67
C LEU A 101 -9.23 13.13 9.92
N ALA A 102 -9.86 13.25 11.09
CA ALA A 102 -9.24 12.86 12.36
C ALA A 102 -8.74 11.40 12.38
N ARG A 103 -9.41 10.51 11.64
CA ARG A 103 -8.99 9.10 11.50
C ARG A 103 -7.61 8.94 10.87
N ASP A 104 -7.20 9.86 10.00
CA ASP A 104 -5.89 9.80 9.34
C ASP A 104 -4.73 9.98 10.33
N GLY A 105 -5.00 10.53 11.52
CA GLY A 105 -4.02 10.70 12.60
C GLY A 105 -4.08 9.60 13.67
N PHE A 106 -4.89 8.55 13.51
CA PHE A 106 -4.95 7.46 14.48
C PHE A 106 -3.65 6.65 14.45
N ILE A 107 -3.12 6.33 15.63
CA ILE A 107 -1.89 5.55 15.75
C ILE A 107 -2.25 4.06 15.62
N PRO A 108 -1.70 3.33 14.64
CA PRO A 108 -1.89 1.89 14.48
C PRO A 108 -1.30 1.08 15.64
N VAL A 109 -1.54 -0.23 15.65
CA VAL A 109 -0.85 -1.12 16.60
C VAL A 109 0.64 -1.15 16.25
N ILE A 110 1.49 -0.77 17.21
CA ILE A 110 2.93 -0.63 17.03
C ILE A 110 3.61 -1.98 17.25
N MET A 111 4.39 -2.41 16.26
CA MET A 111 5.12 -3.67 16.27
C MET A 111 6.64 -3.42 16.33
N PRO A 112 7.42 -4.25 17.04
CA PRO A 112 8.85 -3.97 17.26
C PRO A 112 9.72 -4.07 16.01
N SER A 113 9.26 -4.78 14.97
CA SER A 113 10.01 -5.00 13.73
C SER A 113 9.09 -5.24 12.54
N ASP A 114 9.62 -5.07 11.33
CA ASP A 114 8.95 -5.35 10.06
C ASP A 114 8.43 -6.79 10.02
N LYS A 115 9.24 -7.74 10.49
CA LYS A 115 8.87 -9.16 10.60
C LYS A 115 7.61 -9.32 11.45
N GLN A 116 7.57 -8.69 12.62
CA GLN A 116 6.43 -8.82 13.53
C GLN A 116 5.18 -8.09 13.02
N ALA A 117 5.33 -6.94 12.36
CA ALA A 117 4.24 -6.25 11.68
C ALA A 117 3.58 -7.12 10.61
N ILE A 118 4.39 -7.80 9.80
CA ILE A 118 3.88 -8.72 8.77
C ILE A 118 3.26 -9.97 9.41
N GLN A 119 3.91 -10.57 10.42
CA GLN A 119 3.39 -11.76 11.10
C GLN A 119 2.05 -11.52 11.79
N VAL A 120 1.88 -10.38 12.45
CA VAL A 120 0.59 -10.05 13.10
C VAL A 120 -0.48 -9.80 12.05
N ALA A 121 -0.16 -9.11 10.95
CA ALA A 121 -1.09 -8.92 9.83
C ALA A 121 -1.58 -10.27 9.27
N ILE A 122 -0.67 -11.23 9.04
CA ILE A 122 -1.03 -12.59 8.61
C ILE A 122 -1.91 -13.28 9.65
N LYS A 123 -1.56 -13.16 10.94
CA LYS A 123 -2.27 -13.84 12.02
C LYS A 123 -3.70 -13.34 12.22
N THR A 124 -3.96 -12.05 11.97
CA THR A 124 -5.26 -11.39 12.23
C THR A 124 -6.06 -11.12 10.96
N CYS A 125 -5.51 -11.46 9.80
CA CYS A 125 -6.22 -11.39 8.53
C CYS A 125 -7.40 -12.36 8.50
N ILE A 126 -8.55 -11.88 8.06
CA ILE A 126 -9.76 -12.71 7.91
C ILE A 126 -9.87 -13.17 6.45
N ILE A 127 -9.83 -14.48 6.23
CA ILE A 127 -9.97 -15.11 4.91
C ILE A 127 -11.33 -15.82 4.88
N LEU A 128 -12.25 -15.34 4.04
CA LEU A 128 -13.65 -15.79 4.02
C LEU A 128 -13.96 -16.83 2.94
N ASP A 129 -13.05 -17.04 1.99
CA ASP A 129 -13.24 -17.90 0.81
C ASP A 129 -12.68 -19.32 0.96
N GLY A 130 -12.31 -19.70 2.18
CA GLY A 130 -11.83 -21.05 2.52
C GLY A 130 -10.35 -21.31 2.23
N ARG A 131 -9.59 -20.33 1.72
CA ARG A 131 -8.14 -20.45 1.60
C ARG A 131 -7.46 -20.52 2.97
N THR A 132 -6.35 -21.25 3.06
CA THR A 132 -5.53 -21.35 4.28
C THR A 132 -4.38 -20.34 4.31
N GLU A 133 -4.06 -19.74 3.17
CA GLU A 133 -2.95 -18.79 3.01
C GLU A 133 -3.46 -17.43 2.56
N ALA A 134 -2.97 -16.39 3.22
CA ALA A 134 -3.25 -15.00 2.86
C ALA A 134 -2.58 -14.64 1.53
N ARG A 135 -3.25 -13.80 0.75
CA ARG A 135 -2.73 -13.18 -0.46
C ARG A 135 -2.20 -11.81 -0.09
N ILE A 136 -0.91 -11.63 -0.30
CA ILE A 136 -0.19 -10.47 0.23
C ILE A 136 0.48 -9.74 -0.91
N VAL A 137 0.37 -8.41 -0.89
CA VAL A 137 1.19 -7.52 -1.72
C VAL A 137 2.11 -6.70 -0.83
N ARG A 138 3.32 -6.43 -1.31
CA ARG A 138 4.24 -5.49 -0.67
C ARG A 138 4.77 -4.51 -1.69
N MET A 139 4.78 -3.23 -1.37
CA MET A 139 5.24 -2.17 -2.27
C MET A 139 6.13 -1.18 -1.54
N ALA A 140 7.02 -0.53 -2.29
CA ALA A 140 7.89 0.50 -1.75
C ALA A 140 7.07 1.66 -1.17
N ASN A 141 6.06 2.11 -1.92
CA ASN A 141 5.08 3.11 -1.53
C ASN A 141 3.93 3.11 -2.55
N THR A 142 2.88 3.90 -2.30
CA THR A 142 1.68 3.97 -3.15
C THR A 142 1.85 4.81 -4.42
N LEU A 143 2.94 5.58 -4.55
CA LEU A 143 3.25 6.32 -5.78
C LEU A 143 3.96 5.40 -6.80
N HIS A 144 4.85 4.53 -6.32
CA HIS A 144 5.71 3.66 -7.12
C HIS A 144 5.23 2.21 -7.10
N ILE A 145 4.00 1.96 -7.56
CA ILE A 145 3.44 0.60 -7.66
C ILE A 145 3.76 -0.12 -8.98
N GLY A 146 4.61 0.49 -9.82
CA GLY A 146 5.04 -0.13 -11.07
C GLY A 146 5.71 -1.48 -10.85
N GLU A 147 6.31 -1.65 -9.66
CA GLU A 147 7.05 -2.79 -9.14
C GLU A 147 6.59 -3.09 -7.70
N ILE A 148 5.94 -4.23 -7.50
CA ILE A 148 5.48 -4.71 -6.18
C ILE A 148 5.82 -6.18 -6.03
N TYR A 149 5.85 -6.67 -4.80
CA TYR A 149 6.02 -8.07 -4.42
C TYR A 149 4.66 -8.72 -4.16
N ILE A 150 4.54 -10.03 -4.39
CA ILE A 150 3.32 -10.80 -4.10
C ILE A 150 3.65 -12.09 -3.35
N SER A 151 2.67 -12.66 -2.64
CA SER A 151 2.78 -13.99 -2.07
C SER A 151 2.75 -15.09 -3.14
N GLU A 152 3.33 -16.24 -2.84
CA GLU A 152 3.50 -17.35 -3.80
C GLU A 152 2.17 -17.88 -4.36
N ASN A 153 1.14 -17.97 -3.53
CA ASN A 153 -0.21 -18.37 -3.90
C ASN A 153 -0.91 -17.41 -4.89
N MET A 154 -0.27 -16.33 -5.31
CA MET A 154 -0.74 -15.40 -6.35
C MET A 154 0.01 -15.57 -7.68
N LEU A 155 0.96 -16.51 -7.77
CA LEU A 155 1.83 -16.67 -8.94
C LEU A 155 1.05 -17.12 -10.18
N ASP A 156 0.08 -18.01 -10.03
CA ASP A 156 -0.71 -18.48 -11.17
C ASP A 156 -1.64 -17.37 -11.72
N ASP A 157 -2.16 -16.49 -10.86
CA ASP A 157 -2.91 -15.31 -11.30
C ASP A 157 -2.00 -14.32 -12.04
N ALA A 158 -0.76 -14.15 -11.55
CA ALA A 158 0.24 -13.32 -12.21
C ALA A 158 0.57 -13.86 -13.61
N ARG A 159 0.74 -15.18 -13.75
CA ARG A 159 0.99 -15.85 -15.04
C ARG A 159 -0.20 -15.77 -15.99
N ALA A 160 -1.43 -15.76 -15.46
CA ALA A 160 -2.65 -15.69 -16.26
C ALA A 160 -2.95 -14.29 -16.80
N ASN A 161 -2.29 -13.25 -16.29
CA ASN A 161 -2.54 -11.86 -16.68
C ASN A 161 -1.44 -11.32 -17.60
N ASN A 162 -1.76 -11.11 -18.87
CA ASN A 162 -0.81 -10.61 -19.89
C ASN A 162 -0.26 -9.19 -19.60
N ASN A 163 -0.84 -8.45 -18.65
CA ASN A 163 -0.36 -7.12 -18.24
C ASN A 163 0.62 -7.19 -17.06
N ILE A 164 0.95 -8.40 -16.60
CA ILE A 164 1.88 -8.68 -15.52
C ILE A 164 3.13 -9.37 -16.11
N GLU A 165 4.28 -8.78 -15.82
CA GLU A 165 5.59 -9.39 -16.06
C GLU A 165 6.15 -9.93 -14.73
N ILE A 166 6.65 -11.17 -14.71
CA ILE A 166 7.30 -11.78 -13.56
C ILE A 166 8.81 -11.61 -13.70
N LEU A 167 9.41 -10.76 -12.87
CA LEU A 167 10.82 -10.38 -13.02
C LEU A 167 11.82 -11.27 -12.25
N THR A 168 11.37 -12.04 -11.26
CA THR A 168 12.26 -12.87 -10.43
C THR A 168 11.58 -14.14 -9.97
N GLU A 169 12.40 -15.17 -9.74
CA GLU A 169 11.94 -16.43 -9.16
C GLU A 169 11.59 -16.30 -7.67
N PRO A 170 10.70 -17.16 -7.17
CA PRO A 170 10.35 -17.21 -5.77
C PRO A 170 11.54 -17.42 -4.80
N SER A 171 11.97 -16.38 -4.09
CA SER A 171 13.03 -16.43 -3.06
C SER A 171 12.51 -16.29 -1.63
N GLN A 172 13.17 -16.92 -0.64
CA GLN A 172 12.84 -16.72 0.77
C GLN A 172 13.35 -15.35 1.26
N PHE A 173 12.57 -14.29 1.09
CA PHE A 173 12.68 -13.13 1.97
C PHE A 173 11.83 -13.41 3.22
N ILE A 174 11.94 -12.62 4.29
CA ILE A 174 11.05 -12.73 5.45
C ILE A 174 9.59 -12.72 4.94
N LEU A 175 9.02 -13.92 4.85
CA LEU A 175 7.64 -14.29 4.48
C LEU A 175 7.12 -13.94 3.08
N MET A 176 7.93 -13.46 2.14
CA MET A 176 7.46 -13.16 0.77
C MET A 176 8.47 -13.53 -0.30
N LYS A 177 7.95 -14.04 -1.40
CA LYS A 177 8.71 -14.36 -2.61
C LYS A 177 8.76 -13.11 -3.51
N LYS A 178 9.95 -12.78 -4.02
CA LYS A 178 10.12 -11.63 -4.91
C LYS A 178 9.53 -11.99 -6.27
N ILE A 179 8.51 -11.26 -6.68
CA ILE A 179 8.07 -11.17 -8.07
C ILE A 179 7.92 -9.69 -8.27
N THR A 180 8.84 -9.04 -8.97
CA THR A 180 8.65 -7.64 -9.32
C THR A 180 7.66 -7.62 -10.48
N LEU A 181 6.52 -6.95 -10.33
CA LEU A 181 5.60 -6.70 -11.45
C LEU A 181 6.16 -5.59 -12.33
N ARG A 182 5.87 -5.59 -13.64
CA ARG A 182 5.89 -4.38 -14.46
C ARG A 182 4.50 -4.17 -15.03
N ILE A 183 3.75 -3.23 -14.46
CA ILE A 183 2.45 -2.87 -15.03
C ILE A 183 2.68 -2.06 -16.30
N SER A 184 2.44 -2.66 -17.45
CA SER A 184 2.27 -1.94 -18.71
C SER A 184 0.77 -1.65 -18.88
N ALA A 185 0.32 -0.51 -18.36
CA ALA A 185 -0.88 0.08 -18.94
C ALA A 185 -0.53 0.41 -20.39
N ASN A 186 -1.27 -0.13 -21.35
CA ASN A 186 -1.27 0.34 -22.73
C ASN A 186 -1.69 1.83 -22.76
N GLY A 187 -0.70 2.68 -22.50
CA GLY A 187 -0.80 4.11 -22.20
C GLY A 187 0.56 4.73 -21.82
N LYS A 188 1.63 3.94 -21.72
CA LYS A 188 3.02 4.40 -21.54
C LYS A 188 3.64 5.00 -22.81
N GLU A 189 3.04 6.06 -23.35
CA GLU A 189 3.76 6.99 -24.23
C GLU A 189 3.89 8.42 -23.69
N LYS A 190 3.33 8.77 -22.51
CA LYS A 190 3.30 10.19 -22.07
C LYS A 190 3.75 10.55 -20.66
N TYR A 191 4.28 9.62 -19.86
CA TYR A 191 4.80 9.98 -18.52
C TYR A 191 6.23 10.53 -18.52
N SER A 192 6.87 10.66 -19.69
CA SER A 192 8.19 11.31 -19.84
C SER A 192 8.13 12.84 -19.96
N LEU A 193 6.95 13.47 -19.86
CA LEU A 193 6.76 14.89 -20.20
C LEU A 193 6.27 15.79 -19.06
N ILE A 194 6.35 15.35 -17.79
CA ILE A 194 5.92 16.19 -16.64
C ILE A 194 7.04 16.33 -15.60
N ASN A 195 8.30 16.32 -16.02
CA ASN A 195 9.44 16.75 -15.20
C ASN A 195 10.51 17.40 -16.10
N GLN A 196 10.13 18.51 -16.77
CA GLN A 196 11.04 19.56 -17.18
C GLN A 196 10.64 20.85 -16.48
#